data_AF-B0D9Z6-F1
#
_entry.id   AF-B0D9Z6-F1
#
_cell.length_a   1.000
_cell.length_b   1.000
_cell.length_c   1.000
_cell.angle_alpha   90.00
_cell.angle_beta   90.00
_cell.angle_gamma   90.00
#
_symmetry.space_group_name_H-M   'P 1'
#
loop_
_entity.id
_entity.type
_entity.pdbx_description
1 polymer ?
#
loop_
_entity_poly.entity_id
_entity_poly.type
_entity_poly.pdbx_seq_one_letter_code
_entity_poly.pdbx_strand_id
1 'polypeptide(L)'
;LPTAISAAGVSQAQLDNYAIHLRLEEINRKLRLNDFIPPERERSASPPPTYDAHGRRTNTREVRYRKKLEDERIRLVDRAMKNDPNFRPPVEYHQQKRSQRPSDKVYIPVKEFPEINFFGLLVGPRGNSLKKMERESGAKISIRGKGSVKEGKARPDQYADDAEEDLHCLVLAETEEKVAACVRMINKVIETAASTPEGQNDHKRNQLRELAALNGTLRDDENQICQNCGGVGHRKYDCPEQRNFTANIICRVCGSAGHMARDC
;
A
#
# COMPACT_ATOMS: atom_id res chain seq x y z
N LEU A 1 6.39 -34.33 -34.07
CA LEU A 1 5.79 -34.30 -35.43
C LEU A 1 4.52 -33.48 -35.33
N PRO A 2 4.33 -32.40 -36.11
CA PRO A 2 3.10 -31.63 -36.05
C PRO A 2 2.02 -32.40 -36.82
N THR A 3 0.99 -32.82 -36.09
CA THR A 3 -0.20 -33.47 -36.65
C THR A 3 -0.94 -32.45 -37.52
N ALA A 4 -1.14 -32.77 -38.80
CA ALA A 4 -1.90 -31.94 -39.71
C ALA A 4 -3.30 -31.68 -39.15
N ILE A 5 -3.66 -30.41 -38.98
CA ILE A 5 -4.98 -30.00 -38.53
C ILE A 5 -5.88 -30.03 -39.76
N SER A 6 -6.69 -31.08 -39.90
CA SER A 6 -7.72 -31.15 -40.93
C SER A 6 -8.70 -29.97 -40.73
N ALA A 7 -8.82 -29.10 -41.74
CA ALA A 7 -9.57 -27.84 -41.69
C ALA A 7 -11.11 -27.99 -41.51
N ALA A 8 -11.62 -29.21 -41.32
CA ALA A 8 -13.03 -29.49 -41.12
C ALA A 8 -13.34 -29.53 -39.61
N GLY A 9 -13.84 -28.41 -39.07
CA GLY A 9 -14.42 -28.35 -37.71
C GLY A 9 -13.58 -27.69 -36.62
N VAL A 10 -12.44 -27.08 -36.97
CA VAL A 10 -11.60 -26.37 -35.98
C VAL A 10 -12.06 -24.93 -35.85
N SER A 11 -12.36 -24.50 -34.63
CA SER A 11 -12.78 -23.12 -34.36
C SER A 11 -11.61 -22.16 -34.49
N GLN A 12 -11.89 -20.90 -34.83
CA GLN A 12 -10.87 -19.85 -34.89
C GLN A 12 -10.06 -19.76 -33.58
N ALA A 13 -10.73 -19.91 -32.43
CA ALA A 13 -10.09 -19.91 -31.12
C ALA A 13 -9.09 -21.08 -30.94
N GLN A 14 -9.40 -22.26 -31.49
CA GLN A 14 -8.50 -23.42 -31.46
C GLN A 14 -7.27 -23.22 -32.35
N LEU A 15 -7.44 -22.60 -33.53
CA LEU A 15 -6.33 -22.23 -34.41
C LEU A 15 -5.43 -21.17 -33.76
N ASP A 16 -6.03 -20.15 -33.15
CA ASP A 16 -5.29 -19.11 -32.45
C ASP A 16 -4.51 -19.67 -31.25
N ASN A 17 -5.12 -20.57 -30.47
CA ASN A 17 -4.44 -21.26 -29.37
C ASN A 17 -3.27 -22.11 -29.87
N TYR A 18 -3.46 -22.87 -30.95
CA TYR A 18 -2.38 -23.65 -31.58
C TYR A 18 -1.23 -22.76 -32.05
N ALA A 19 -1.53 -21.64 -32.70
CA ALA A 19 -0.52 -20.67 -33.14
C ALA A 19 0.25 -20.08 -31.94
N ILE A 20 -0.43 -19.77 -30.84
CA ILE A 20 0.20 -19.29 -29.60
C ILE A 20 1.13 -20.36 -29.01
N HIS A 21 0.69 -21.61 -28.93
CA HIS A 21 1.50 -22.72 -28.43
C HIS A 21 2.77 -22.92 -29.26
N LEU A 22 2.64 -22.96 -30.59
CA LEU A 22 3.77 -23.11 -31.51
C LEU A 22 4.79 -21.96 -31.37
N ARG A 23 4.30 -20.73 -31.23
CA ARG A 23 5.16 -19.56 -31.02
C ARG A 23 5.84 -19.57 -29.65
N LEU A 24 5.15 -20.00 -28.59
CA LEU A 24 5.75 -20.15 -27.26
C LEU A 24 6.87 -21.21 -27.25
N GLU A 25 6.67 -22.34 -27.92
CA GLU A 25 7.72 -23.36 -28.08
C GLU A 25 8.93 -22.81 -28.84
N GLU A 26 8.71 -22.06 -29.92
CA GLU A 26 9.79 -21.42 -30.68
C GLU A 26 10.59 -20.44 -29.81
N ILE A 27 9.91 -19.57 -29.05
CA ILE A 27 10.56 -18.62 -28.15
C ILE A 27 11.36 -19.36 -27.06
N ASN A 28 10.78 -20.38 -26.43
CA ASN A 28 11.47 -21.18 -25.42
C ASN A 28 12.72 -21.87 -26.00
N ARG A 29 12.64 -22.39 -27.24
CA ARG A 29 13.79 -22.97 -27.94
C ARG A 29 14.89 -21.93 -28.17
N LYS A 30 14.54 -20.74 -28.66
CA LYS A 30 15.48 -19.63 -28.90
C LYS A 30 16.16 -19.16 -27.61
N LEU A 31 15.40 -19.00 -26.52
CA LEU A 31 15.93 -18.62 -25.21
C LEU A 31 16.84 -19.70 -24.62
N ARG A 32 16.49 -20.99 -24.78
CA ARG A 32 17.29 -22.12 -24.27
C ARG A 32 18.60 -22.32 -25.03
N LEU A 33 18.59 -22.16 -26.36
CA LEU A 33 19.79 -22.30 -27.20
C LEU A 33 20.65 -21.04 -27.24
N ASN A 34 20.22 -19.95 -26.58
CA ASN A 34 20.78 -18.61 -26.72
C ASN A 34 20.85 -18.11 -28.19
N ASP A 35 19.98 -18.62 -29.05
CA ASP A 35 19.88 -18.30 -30.48
C ASP A 35 18.70 -17.35 -30.73
N PHE A 36 18.86 -16.11 -30.26
CA PHE A 36 17.82 -15.09 -30.32
C PHE A 36 18.26 -13.81 -31.03
N ILE A 37 19.48 -13.78 -31.57
CA ILE A 37 20.05 -12.62 -32.27
C ILE A 37 19.92 -12.85 -33.77
N PRO A 38 19.08 -12.08 -34.50
CA PRO A 38 18.92 -12.24 -35.93
C PRO A 38 20.22 -11.96 -36.73
N PRO A 39 20.34 -12.49 -37.96
CA PRO A 39 21.42 -12.16 -38.88
C PRO A 39 21.51 -10.66 -39.16
N GLU A 40 22.71 -10.15 -39.46
CA GLU A 40 23.02 -8.72 -39.67
C GLU A 40 21.99 -7.97 -40.52
N ARG A 41 21.52 -8.61 -41.60
CA ARG A 41 20.64 -8.04 -42.62
C ARG A 41 19.23 -7.72 -42.14
N GLU A 42 18.78 -8.39 -41.08
CA GLU A 42 17.42 -8.24 -40.53
C GLU A 42 17.42 -7.41 -39.24
N ARG A 43 18.56 -6.81 -38.89
CA ARG A 43 18.70 -6.06 -37.65
C ARG A 43 18.17 -4.64 -37.81
N SER A 44 17.36 -4.22 -36.84
CA SER A 44 17.02 -2.81 -36.65
C SER A 44 18.23 -2.03 -36.13
N ALA A 45 18.29 -0.74 -36.42
CA ALA A 45 19.28 0.17 -35.81
C ALA A 45 19.29 0.01 -34.27
N SER A 46 20.48 0.05 -33.67
CA SER A 46 20.60 -0.08 -32.22
C SER A 46 20.22 1.23 -31.54
N PRO A 47 19.42 1.19 -30.45
CA PRO A 47 19.11 2.37 -29.65
C PRO A 47 20.38 2.90 -28.94
N PRO A 48 20.34 4.15 -28.46
CA PRO A 48 21.46 4.74 -27.71
C PRO A 48 21.81 3.88 -26.48
N PRO A 49 23.10 3.83 -26.09
CA PRO A 49 23.56 3.05 -24.95
C PRO A 49 23.04 3.64 -23.63
N THR A 50 22.55 2.77 -22.75
CA THR A 50 22.21 3.12 -21.36
C THR A 50 23.25 2.51 -20.42
N TYR A 51 23.57 3.23 -19.35
CA TYR A 51 24.58 2.85 -18.37
C TYR A 51 23.95 2.74 -16.97
N ASP A 52 24.48 1.87 -16.12
CA ASP A 52 24.15 1.83 -14.69
C ASP A 52 24.94 2.88 -13.89
N ALA A 53 24.69 2.96 -12.58
CA ALA A 53 25.40 3.84 -11.66
C ALA A 53 26.92 3.54 -11.57
N HIS A 54 27.37 2.38 -12.05
CA HIS A 54 28.76 1.94 -12.06
C HIS A 54 29.41 2.13 -13.44
N GLY A 55 28.74 2.82 -14.37
CA GLY A 55 29.26 3.11 -15.70
C GLY A 55 29.30 1.90 -16.65
N ARG A 56 28.66 0.79 -16.31
CA ARG A 56 28.57 -0.39 -17.17
C ARG A 56 27.37 -0.27 -18.10
N ARG A 57 27.55 -0.68 -19.36
CA ARG A 57 26.48 -0.66 -20.35
C ARG A 57 25.43 -1.73 -20.01
N THR A 58 24.21 -1.29 -19.71
CA THR A 58 23.08 -2.17 -19.36
C THR A 58 22.31 -2.66 -20.58
N ASN A 59 22.30 -1.86 -21.65
CA ASN A 59 21.59 -2.17 -22.88
C ASN A 59 22.54 -2.74 -23.95
N THR A 60 23.01 -3.97 -23.71
CA THR A 60 23.71 -4.76 -24.72
C THR A 60 22.72 -5.33 -25.74
N ARG A 61 23.25 -5.80 -26.87
CA ARG A 61 22.44 -6.38 -27.94
C ARG A 61 21.72 -7.63 -27.45
N GLU A 62 22.45 -8.47 -26.75
CA GLU A 62 22.00 -9.74 -26.20
C GLU A 62 20.83 -9.50 -25.25
N VAL A 63 20.97 -8.52 -24.34
CA VAL A 63 19.93 -8.14 -23.37
C VAL A 63 18.68 -7.62 -24.08
N ARG A 64 18.82 -6.81 -25.13
CA ARG A 64 17.66 -6.30 -25.89
C ARG A 64 16.86 -7.39 -26.59
N TYR A 65 17.55 -8.26 -27.33
CA TYR A 65 16.85 -9.31 -28.08
C TYR A 65 16.25 -10.37 -27.15
N ARG A 66 16.95 -10.70 -26.06
CA ARG A 66 16.39 -11.53 -24.98
C ARG A 66 15.13 -10.90 -24.40
N LYS A 67 15.20 -9.63 -23.97
CA LYS A 67 14.05 -8.90 -23.41
C LYS A 67 12.88 -8.84 -24.39
N LYS A 68 13.14 -8.62 -25.69
CA LYS A 68 12.10 -8.60 -26.73
C LYS A 68 11.35 -9.92 -26.83
N LEU A 69 12.05 -11.06 -26.80
CA LEU A 69 11.43 -12.39 -26.82
C LEU A 69 10.71 -12.71 -25.51
N GLU A 70 11.25 -12.29 -24.36
CA GLU A 70 10.60 -12.44 -23.06
C GLU A 70 9.30 -11.64 -22.98
N ASP A 71 9.29 -10.38 -23.44
CA ASP A 71 8.10 -9.54 -23.50
C ASP A 71 7.04 -10.14 -24.45
N GLU A 72 7.48 -10.69 -25.59
CA GLU A 72 6.60 -11.43 -26.51
C GLU A 72 6.00 -12.69 -25.86
N ARG A 73 6.82 -13.48 -25.15
CA ARG A 73 6.39 -14.66 -24.39
C ARG A 73 5.31 -14.30 -23.38
N ILE A 74 5.49 -13.22 -22.62
CA ILE A 74 4.52 -12.75 -21.61
C ILE A 74 3.19 -12.42 -22.28
N ARG A 75 3.20 -11.65 -23.38
CA ARG A 75 1.98 -11.30 -24.12
C ARG A 75 1.25 -12.52 -24.68
N LEU A 76 2.00 -13.51 -25.16
CA LEU A 76 1.45 -14.78 -25.66
C LEU A 76 0.81 -15.59 -24.54
N VAL A 77 1.46 -15.70 -23.38
CA VAL A 77 0.89 -16.38 -22.22
C VAL A 77 -0.36 -15.65 -21.69
N ASP A 78 -0.34 -14.31 -21.59
CA ASP A 78 -1.53 -13.54 -21.19
C ASP A 78 -2.72 -13.80 -22.12
N ARG A 79 -2.47 -13.93 -23.43
CA ARG A 79 -3.51 -14.25 -24.42
C ARG A 79 -3.98 -15.70 -24.32
N ALA A 80 -3.06 -16.66 -24.12
CA ALA A 80 -3.41 -18.06 -23.89
C ALA A 80 -4.29 -18.23 -22.65
N MET A 81 -3.95 -17.56 -21.54
CA MET A 81 -4.72 -17.59 -20.29
C MET A 81 -6.13 -16.99 -20.43
N LYS A 82 -6.33 -16.02 -21.34
CA LYS A 82 -7.66 -15.47 -21.63
C LYS A 82 -8.51 -16.41 -22.48
N ASN A 83 -7.89 -17.11 -23.42
CA ASN A 83 -8.60 -17.97 -24.38
C ASN A 83 -8.90 -19.36 -23.82
N ASP A 84 -8.02 -19.91 -22.99
CA ASP A 84 -8.15 -21.23 -22.38
C ASP A 84 -8.00 -21.15 -20.85
N PRO A 85 -9.10 -21.30 -20.08
CA PRO A 85 -9.06 -21.32 -18.62
C PRO A 85 -8.22 -22.47 -18.02
N ASN A 86 -7.96 -23.54 -18.78
CA ASN A 86 -7.15 -24.69 -18.32
C ASN A 86 -5.66 -24.54 -18.67
N PHE A 87 -5.27 -23.47 -19.37
CA PHE A 87 -3.89 -23.20 -19.72
C PHE A 87 -3.05 -22.95 -18.46
N ARG A 88 -2.00 -23.77 -18.27
CA ARG A 88 -1.06 -23.61 -17.15
C ARG A 88 0.17 -22.82 -17.58
N PRO A 89 0.35 -21.58 -17.08
CA PRO A 89 1.54 -20.80 -17.41
C PRO A 89 2.81 -21.42 -16.80
N PRO A 90 3.97 -21.30 -17.47
CA PRO A 90 5.26 -21.70 -16.90
C PRO A 90 5.64 -20.91 -15.63
N VAL A 91 6.50 -21.47 -14.79
CA VAL A 91 6.92 -20.83 -13.52
C VAL A 91 7.68 -19.51 -13.78
N GLU A 92 8.48 -19.46 -14.85
CA GLU A 92 9.27 -18.26 -15.19
C GLU A 92 8.37 -17.08 -15.56
N TYR A 93 7.18 -17.35 -16.14
CA TYR A 93 6.21 -16.30 -16.48
C TYR A 93 5.73 -15.56 -15.22
N HIS A 94 5.48 -16.27 -14.12
CA HIS A 94 5.07 -15.62 -12.86
C HIS A 94 6.18 -14.76 -12.25
N GLN A 95 7.45 -15.18 -12.36
CA GLN A 95 8.60 -14.41 -11.88
C GLN A 95 8.78 -13.13 -12.70
N GLN A 96 8.75 -13.25 -14.03
CA GLN A 96 8.87 -12.10 -14.93
C GLN A 96 7.69 -11.14 -14.81
N LYS A 97 6.45 -11.65 -14.73
CA LYS A 97 5.27 -10.80 -14.51
C LYS A 97 5.32 -10.07 -13.17
N ARG A 98 5.91 -10.67 -12.12
CA ARG A 98 6.13 -9.98 -10.83
C ARG A 98 7.18 -8.88 -10.95
N SER A 99 8.25 -9.12 -11.71
CA SER A 99 9.31 -8.14 -11.94
C SER A 99 8.88 -6.96 -12.82
N GLN A 100 7.89 -7.15 -13.71
CA GLN A 100 7.36 -6.09 -14.57
C GLN A 100 6.14 -5.38 -13.96
N ARG A 101 5.81 -5.63 -12.69
CA ARG A 101 4.69 -4.93 -12.05
C ARG A 101 4.99 -3.44 -11.99
N PRO A 102 4.05 -2.58 -12.44
CA PRO A 102 4.23 -1.14 -12.29
C PRO A 102 4.41 -0.80 -10.81
N SER A 103 5.42 0.01 -10.56
CA SER A 103 5.79 0.47 -9.23
C SER A 103 6.10 1.96 -9.27
N ASP A 104 5.71 2.68 -8.22
CA ASP A 104 6.03 4.11 -8.08
C ASP A 104 6.51 4.43 -6.66
N LYS A 105 7.44 5.38 -6.54
CA LYS A 105 8.03 5.82 -5.27
C LYS A 105 7.53 7.21 -4.93
N VAL A 106 6.82 7.33 -3.80
CA VAL A 106 6.34 8.62 -3.27
C VAL A 106 7.19 9.03 -2.07
N TYR A 107 7.97 10.10 -2.21
CA TYR A 107 8.80 10.63 -1.14
C TYR A 107 7.97 11.45 -0.15
N ILE A 108 8.26 11.31 1.14
CA ILE A 108 7.57 12.01 2.21
C ILE A 108 8.46 13.17 2.71
N PRO A 109 7.94 14.41 2.79
CA PRO A 109 8.72 15.60 3.11
C PRO A 109 9.03 15.74 4.61
N VAL A 110 9.74 14.76 5.17
CA VAL A 110 10.14 14.75 6.61
C VAL A 110 11.15 15.83 6.96
N LYS A 111 11.92 16.32 5.98
CA LYS A 111 12.92 17.38 6.17
C LYS A 111 12.26 18.76 6.29
N GLU A 112 11.17 18.99 5.56
CA GLU A 112 10.43 20.25 5.56
C GLU A 112 9.50 20.36 6.79
N PHE A 113 8.91 19.24 7.21
CA PHE A 113 8.00 19.18 8.35
C PHE A 113 8.43 18.13 9.37
N PRO A 114 9.53 18.35 10.12
CA PRO A 114 10.06 17.38 11.08
C PRO A 114 9.14 17.14 12.28
N GLU A 115 8.24 18.07 12.59
CA GLU A 115 7.29 17.95 13.72
C GLU A 115 6.10 17.02 13.39
N ILE A 116 5.85 16.74 12.11
CA ILE A 116 4.71 15.94 11.68
C ILE A 116 5.10 14.46 11.56
N ASN A 117 4.43 13.60 12.32
CA ASN A 117 4.59 12.15 12.20
C ASN A 117 3.76 11.55 11.04
N PHE A 118 4.27 11.70 9.81
CA PHE A 118 3.63 11.16 8.61
C PHE A 118 3.45 9.64 8.64
N PHE A 119 4.40 8.89 9.20
CA PHE A 119 4.30 7.43 9.32
C PHE A 119 3.06 7.03 10.13
N GLY A 120 2.86 7.65 11.29
CA GLY A 120 1.70 7.39 12.15
C GLY A 120 0.37 7.68 11.46
N LEU A 121 0.32 8.80 10.73
CA LEU A 121 -0.90 9.24 10.02
C LEU A 121 -1.26 8.31 8.85
N LEU A 122 -0.27 7.90 8.05
CA LEU A 122 -0.46 7.01 6.90
C LEU A 122 -0.82 5.58 7.33
N VAL A 123 -0.17 5.06 8.37
CA VAL A 123 -0.41 3.71 8.88
C VAL A 123 -1.75 3.64 9.62
N GLY A 124 -2.01 4.62 10.50
CA GLY A 124 -3.17 4.64 11.37
C GLY A 124 -3.16 3.55 12.45
N PRO A 125 -4.22 3.46 13.28
CA PRO A 125 -4.30 2.47 14.35
C PRO A 125 -4.25 1.05 13.79
N ARG A 126 -3.32 0.23 14.29
CA ARG A 126 -3.07 -1.16 13.84
C ARG A 126 -2.88 -1.34 12.32
N GLY A 127 -2.52 -0.27 11.60
CA GLY A 127 -2.38 -0.31 10.14
C GLY A 127 -3.69 -0.24 9.37
N ASN A 128 -4.81 0.13 10.03
CA ASN A 128 -6.13 0.17 9.40
C ASN A 128 -6.20 1.18 8.25
N SER A 129 -5.62 2.37 8.43
CA SER A 129 -5.63 3.42 7.40
C SER A 129 -4.84 2.99 6.17
N LEU A 130 -3.65 2.41 6.35
CA LEU A 130 -2.86 1.88 5.25
C LEU A 130 -3.57 0.73 4.53
N LYS A 131 -4.13 -0.23 5.27
CA LYS A 131 -4.92 -1.32 4.68
C LYS A 131 -6.16 -0.84 3.93
N LYS A 132 -6.80 0.23 4.42
CA LYS A 132 -7.95 0.86 3.75
C LYS A 132 -7.51 1.46 2.41
N MET A 133 -6.41 2.22 2.38
CA MET A 133 -5.85 2.76 1.13
C MET A 133 -5.43 1.66 0.16
N GLU A 134 -4.81 0.57 0.64
CA GLU A 134 -4.46 -0.59 -0.19
C GLU A 134 -5.71 -1.22 -0.81
N ARG A 135 -6.78 -1.40 -0.03
CA ARG A 135 -8.04 -2.00 -0.51
C ARG A 135 -8.78 -1.10 -1.51
N GLU A 136 -8.78 0.21 -1.29
CA GLU A 136 -9.45 1.18 -2.17
C GLU A 136 -8.69 1.40 -3.48
N SER A 137 -7.36 1.43 -3.44
CA SER A 137 -6.53 1.55 -4.65
C SER A 137 -6.37 0.23 -5.41
N GLY A 138 -6.52 -0.91 -4.74
CA GLY A 138 -6.08 -2.20 -5.26
C GLY A 138 -4.56 -2.27 -5.47
N ALA A 139 -3.80 -1.40 -4.81
CA ALA A 139 -2.35 -1.36 -4.83
C ALA A 139 -1.78 -1.84 -3.49
N LYS A 140 -0.55 -2.35 -3.51
CA LYS A 140 0.23 -2.73 -2.34
C LYS A 140 1.15 -1.57 -1.97
N ILE A 141 1.09 -1.12 -0.72
CA ILE A 141 1.88 -0.01 -0.21
C ILE A 141 2.96 -0.58 0.74
N SER A 142 4.21 -0.19 0.53
CA SER A 142 5.33 -0.57 1.37
C SER A 142 6.12 0.68 1.77
N ILE A 143 6.14 1.01 3.05
CA ILE A 143 6.91 2.16 3.56
C ILE A 143 8.37 1.73 3.75
N ARG A 144 9.30 2.51 3.22
CA ARG A 144 10.75 2.27 3.15
C ARG A 144 11.52 3.53 3.54
N GLY A 145 12.84 3.40 3.67
CA GLY A 145 13.74 4.52 3.97
C GLY A 145 13.97 4.79 5.46
N LYS A 146 14.70 5.87 5.75
CA LYS A 146 15.05 6.33 7.10
C LYS A 146 13.79 6.64 7.93
N GLY A 147 13.69 6.08 9.14
CA GLY A 147 12.53 6.25 10.03
C GLY A 147 11.32 5.32 9.78
N SER A 148 11.35 4.45 8.76
CA SER A 148 10.23 3.52 8.45
C SER A 148 10.06 2.37 9.45
N VAL A 149 11.12 1.99 10.17
CA VAL A 149 11.10 0.87 11.11
C VAL A 149 11.14 1.41 12.53
N LYS A 150 10.17 0.98 13.34
CA LYS A 150 10.10 1.30 14.76
C LYS A 150 11.39 0.82 15.45
N GLU A 151 11.99 1.69 16.27
CA GLU A 151 13.20 1.38 17.03
C GLU A 151 13.07 0.03 17.76
N GLY A 152 14.07 -0.84 17.58
CA GLY A 152 14.14 -2.16 18.20
C GLY A 152 13.70 -3.35 17.34
N LYS A 153 13.16 -3.15 16.13
CA LYS A 153 12.98 -4.25 15.15
C LYS A 153 14.12 -4.29 14.15
N ALA A 154 14.78 -5.44 14.05
CA ALA A 154 15.80 -5.69 13.03
C ALA A 154 15.20 -5.53 11.63
N ARG A 155 15.90 -4.77 10.77
CA ARG A 155 15.53 -4.65 9.36
C ARG A 155 15.89 -5.95 8.63
N PRO A 156 15.02 -6.49 7.77
CA PRO A 156 15.39 -7.59 6.90
C PRO A 156 16.52 -7.16 5.97
N ASP A 157 17.54 -7.99 5.82
CA ASP A 157 18.76 -7.72 5.04
C ASP A 157 18.49 -7.46 3.53
N GLN A 158 17.32 -7.88 3.04
CA GLN A 158 16.85 -7.67 1.67
C GLN A 158 16.60 -6.19 1.28
N TYR A 159 16.79 -5.25 2.21
CA TYR A 159 16.51 -3.81 2.01
C TYR A 159 17.66 -2.91 2.46
N ALA A 160 18.90 -3.42 2.40
CA ALA A 160 20.09 -2.70 2.84
C ALA A 160 20.39 -1.46 1.97
N ASP A 161 20.18 -1.51 0.64
CA ASP A 161 20.36 -0.36 -0.26
C ASP A 161 19.34 0.76 0.02
N ASP A 162 18.11 0.43 0.43
CA ASP A 162 17.07 1.41 0.75
C ASP A 162 17.30 2.10 2.12
N ALA A 163 18.35 1.73 2.86
CA ALA A 163 18.61 2.28 4.19
C ALA A 163 19.13 3.73 4.15
N GLU A 164 19.76 4.12 3.05
CA GLU A 164 20.25 5.49 2.85
C GLU A 164 19.18 6.42 2.26
N GLU A 165 18.16 5.85 1.61
CA GLU A 165 17.07 6.62 1.00
C GLU A 165 16.20 7.32 2.07
N ASP A 166 15.71 8.51 1.70
CA ASP A 166 14.75 9.26 2.51
C ASP A 166 13.43 8.46 2.66
N LEU A 167 12.65 8.80 3.69
CA LEU A 167 11.37 8.13 3.96
C LEU A 167 10.46 8.21 2.73
N HIS A 168 10.05 7.05 2.22
CA HIS A 168 9.21 6.97 1.03
C HIS A 168 8.25 5.78 1.07
N CYS A 169 7.16 5.89 0.31
CA CYS A 169 6.21 4.82 0.06
C CYS A 169 6.46 4.21 -1.32
N LEU A 170 6.76 2.92 -1.37
CA LEU A 170 6.76 2.13 -2.59
C LEU A 170 5.36 1.56 -2.84
N VAL A 171 4.73 2.00 -3.93
CA VAL A 171 3.42 1.55 -4.37
C VAL A 171 3.60 0.53 -5.50
N LEU A 172 2.99 -0.64 -5.38
CA LEU A 172 3.05 -1.74 -6.34
C LEU A 172 1.63 -2.17 -6.73
N ALA A 173 1.29 -2.20 -8.02
CA ALA A 173 -0.01 -2.69 -8.45
C ALA A 173 0.08 -3.54 -9.73
N GLU A 174 -1.08 -4.03 -10.19
CA GLU A 174 -1.18 -4.76 -11.45
C GLU A 174 -1.25 -3.83 -12.66
N THR A 175 -1.81 -2.64 -12.49
CA THR A 175 -2.00 -1.64 -13.54
C THR A 175 -1.47 -0.29 -13.08
N GLU A 176 -0.94 0.48 -14.03
CA GLU A 176 -0.40 1.82 -13.78
C GLU A 176 -1.48 2.78 -13.25
N GLU A 177 -2.73 2.62 -13.68
CA GLU A 177 -3.88 3.39 -13.18
C GLU A 177 -4.11 3.19 -11.66
N LYS A 178 -3.99 1.95 -11.17
CA LYS A 178 -4.12 1.64 -9.74
C LYS A 178 -2.97 2.24 -8.94
N VAL A 179 -1.75 2.21 -9.48
CA VAL A 179 -0.58 2.87 -8.89
C VAL A 179 -0.83 4.37 -8.77
N ALA A 180 -1.19 5.04 -9.87
CA ALA A 180 -1.47 6.47 -9.89
C ALA A 180 -2.61 6.87 -8.94
N ALA A 181 -3.68 6.07 -8.85
CA ALA A 181 -4.76 6.29 -7.91
C ALA A 181 -4.29 6.23 -6.44
N CYS A 182 -3.44 5.25 -6.11
CA CYS A 182 -2.84 5.12 -4.79
C CYS A 182 -1.91 6.30 -4.45
N VAL A 183 -1.04 6.68 -5.41
CA VAL A 183 -0.13 7.83 -5.27
C VAL A 183 -0.89 9.12 -4.99
N ARG A 184 -2.00 9.38 -5.72
CA ARG A 184 -2.87 10.52 -5.44
C ARG A 184 -3.46 10.51 -4.04
N MET A 185 -3.87 9.34 -3.53
CA MET A 185 -4.38 9.22 -2.16
C MET A 185 -3.30 9.50 -1.11
N ILE A 186 -2.09 9.00 -1.31
CA ILE A 186 -0.96 9.26 -0.40
C ILE A 186 -0.61 10.75 -0.39
N ASN A 187 -0.47 11.38 -1.56
CA ASN A 187 -0.17 12.81 -1.67
C ASN A 187 -1.25 13.66 -1.01
N LYS A 188 -2.53 13.31 -1.18
CA LYS A 188 -3.64 14.00 -0.50
C LYS A 188 -3.51 13.94 1.03
N VAL A 189 -3.08 12.81 1.60
CA VAL A 189 -2.86 12.69 3.05
C VAL A 189 -1.69 13.55 3.49
N ILE A 190 -0.61 13.57 2.71
CA ILE A 190 0.57 14.41 2.98
C ILE A 190 0.21 15.91 2.93
N GLU A 191 -0.50 16.35 1.90
CA GLU A 191 -0.96 17.74 1.74
C GLU A 191 -1.90 18.17 2.87
N THR A 192 -2.85 17.30 3.24
CA THR A 192 -3.78 17.56 4.35
C THR A 192 -3.01 17.69 5.67
N ALA A 193 -1.98 16.88 5.87
CA ALA A 193 -1.13 16.94 7.06
C ALA A 193 -0.29 18.21 7.11
N ALA A 194 0.32 18.61 5.98
CA ALA A 194 1.14 19.81 5.89
C ALA A 194 0.32 21.11 6.02
N SER A 195 -0.93 21.12 5.54
CA SER A 195 -1.78 22.32 5.53
C SER A 195 -2.58 22.52 6.83
N THR A 196 -2.78 21.48 7.65
CA THR A 196 -3.64 21.55 8.83
C THR A 196 -2.81 21.65 10.12
N PRO A 197 -2.89 22.76 10.88
CA PRO A 197 -2.21 22.89 12.16
C PRO A 197 -2.62 21.81 13.17
N GLU A 198 -1.73 21.46 14.11
CA GLU A 198 -1.89 20.33 15.04
C GLU A 198 -3.22 20.31 15.82
N GLY A 199 -3.81 21.48 16.10
CA GLY A 199 -5.03 21.61 16.89
C GLY A 199 -6.35 21.35 16.13
N GLN A 200 -6.33 21.34 14.79
CA GLN A 200 -7.55 21.19 13.97
C GLN A 200 -7.58 19.90 13.14
N ASN A 201 -6.59 19.03 13.29
CA ASN A 201 -6.48 17.86 12.46
C ASN A 201 -7.43 16.73 12.95
N ASP A 202 -8.70 16.84 12.58
CA ASP A 202 -9.77 15.90 12.92
C ASP A 202 -9.40 14.45 12.58
N HIS A 203 -8.63 14.25 11.51
CA HIS A 203 -8.13 12.92 11.13
C HIS A 203 -7.18 12.33 12.19
N LYS A 204 -6.21 13.10 12.70
CA LYS A 204 -5.29 12.68 13.76
C LYS A 204 -6.07 12.41 15.05
N ARG A 205 -7.03 13.28 15.41
CA ARG A 205 -7.89 13.13 16.59
C ARG A 205 -8.75 11.86 16.52
N ASN A 206 -9.38 11.58 15.38
CA ASN A 206 -10.19 10.39 15.19
C ASN A 206 -9.34 9.10 15.22
N GLN A 207 -8.14 9.10 14.63
CA GLN A 207 -7.23 7.95 14.70
C GLN A 207 -6.75 7.68 16.13
N LEU A 208 -6.44 8.73 16.91
CA LEU A 208 -6.06 8.60 18.31
C LEU A 208 -7.23 8.09 19.17
N ARG A 209 -8.46 8.55 18.89
CA ARG A 209 -9.67 8.04 19.54
C ARG A 209 -9.89 6.56 19.24
N GLU A 210 -9.81 6.15 17.98
CA GLU A 210 -9.93 4.74 17.57
C GLU A 210 -8.83 3.88 18.22
N LEU A 211 -7.60 4.38 18.29
CA LEU A 211 -6.50 3.68 18.94
C LEU A 211 -6.76 3.47 20.45
N ALA A 212 -7.23 4.51 21.13
CA ALA A 212 -7.58 4.44 22.55
C ALA A 212 -8.75 3.47 22.78
N ALA A 213 -9.75 3.45 21.89
CA ALA A 213 -10.86 2.50 21.94
C ALA A 213 -10.38 1.05 21.81
N LEU A 214 -9.51 0.79 20.83
CA LEU A 214 -8.95 -0.54 20.57
C LEU A 214 -8.02 -1.04 21.69
N ASN A 215 -7.39 -0.14 22.42
CA ASN A 215 -6.54 -0.46 23.56
C ASN A 215 -7.31 -0.49 24.90
N GLY A 216 -8.61 -0.20 24.89
CA GLY A 216 -9.43 -0.14 26.11
C GLY A 216 -9.06 1.02 27.04
N THR A 217 -8.28 2.00 26.56
CA THR A 217 -7.88 3.20 27.31
C THR A 217 -8.70 4.42 26.91
N LEU A 218 -9.74 4.25 26.09
CA LEU A 218 -10.62 5.33 25.69
C LEU A 218 -11.33 5.87 26.94
N ARG A 219 -11.12 7.16 27.18
CA ARG A 219 -11.83 7.92 28.20
C ARG A 219 -12.84 8.78 27.44
N ASP A 220 -14.11 8.38 27.45
CA ASP A 220 -15.19 9.23 26.93
C ASP A 220 -15.51 10.31 27.95
N ASP A 221 -14.58 11.26 28.13
CA ASP A 221 -14.76 12.38 29.06
C ASP A 221 -15.85 13.37 28.54
N GLU A 222 -16.18 13.35 27.22
CA GLU A 222 -17.25 14.17 26.61
C GLU A 222 -18.67 13.86 27.12
N ASN A 223 -18.95 12.62 27.53
CA ASN A 223 -20.24 12.21 28.08
C ASN A 223 -20.21 12.01 29.60
N GLN A 224 -19.08 12.32 30.26
CA GLN A 224 -18.95 12.14 31.69
C GLN A 224 -19.67 13.28 32.44
N ILE A 225 -20.79 12.93 33.08
CA ILE A 225 -21.53 13.83 33.97
C ILE A 225 -20.78 13.95 35.29
N CYS A 226 -20.41 15.16 35.66
CA CYS A 226 -19.73 15.47 36.91
C CYS A 226 -20.64 15.16 38.11
N GLN A 227 -20.19 14.28 38.99
CA GLN A 227 -20.90 13.88 40.22
C GLN A 227 -20.89 14.98 41.32
N ASN A 228 -20.42 16.18 41.01
CA ASN A 228 -20.42 17.33 41.92
C ASN A 228 -21.46 18.39 41.51
N CYS A 229 -21.43 18.80 40.24
CA CYS A 229 -22.30 19.87 39.71
C CYS A 229 -23.29 19.41 38.64
N GLY A 230 -23.23 18.16 38.18
CA GLY A 230 -24.05 17.65 37.08
C GLY A 230 -23.65 18.15 35.68
N GLY A 231 -22.62 18.98 35.55
CA GLY A 231 -22.09 19.44 34.27
C GLY A 231 -21.35 18.32 33.51
N VAL A 232 -21.39 18.35 32.17
CA VAL A 232 -20.66 17.40 31.31
C VAL A 232 -19.24 17.89 31.00
N GLY A 233 -18.34 16.98 30.64
CA GLY A 233 -17.01 17.33 30.13
C GLY A 233 -15.91 17.53 31.17
N HIS A 234 -16.14 17.20 32.45
CA HIS A 234 -15.11 17.23 33.49
C HIS A 234 -15.43 16.27 34.66
N ARG A 235 -14.41 15.94 35.46
CA ARG A 235 -14.55 15.03 36.61
C ARG A 235 -14.75 15.78 37.93
N LYS A 236 -15.24 15.07 38.95
CA LYS A 236 -15.46 15.62 40.31
C LYS A 236 -14.22 16.32 40.90
N TYR A 237 -13.01 15.88 40.55
CA TYR A 237 -11.77 16.47 41.06
C TYR A 237 -11.30 17.70 40.27
N ASP A 238 -11.68 17.80 38.99
CA ASP A 238 -11.43 18.97 38.12
C ASP A 238 -12.67 19.88 38.05
N CYS A 239 -13.60 19.75 39.02
CA CYS A 239 -14.84 20.50 39.00
C CYS A 239 -14.58 21.97 39.38
N PRO A 240 -14.95 22.94 38.52
CA PRO A 240 -14.75 24.36 38.79
C PRO A 240 -15.72 24.88 39.85
N GLU A 241 -16.81 24.15 40.12
CA GLU A 241 -17.75 24.49 41.19
C GLU A 241 -17.27 23.96 42.55
N GLN A 242 -17.62 24.68 43.62
CA GLN A 242 -17.33 24.24 44.98
C GLN A 242 -17.84 22.83 45.22
N ARG A 243 -17.06 22.05 45.97
CA ARG A 243 -17.47 20.69 46.37
C ARG A 243 -18.78 20.76 47.13
N ASN A 244 -19.84 20.23 46.53
CA ASN A 244 -21.15 20.13 47.12
C ASN A 244 -21.20 18.87 48.00
N PHE A 245 -20.98 19.05 49.30
CA PHE A 245 -20.98 17.97 50.28
C PHE A 245 -22.38 17.49 50.66
N THR A 246 -23.42 18.30 50.39
CA THR A 246 -24.80 18.01 50.79
C THR A 246 -25.62 17.30 49.71
N ALA A 247 -25.13 17.27 48.46
CA ALA A 247 -25.83 16.63 47.33
C ALA A 247 -26.17 15.14 47.55
N ASN A 248 -25.35 14.40 48.31
CA ASN A 248 -25.59 12.99 48.62
C ASN A 248 -26.25 12.76 49.99
N ILE A 249 -26.55 13.82 50.74
CA ILE A 249 -27.21 13.71 52.04
C ILE A 249 -28.72 13.68 51.81
N ILE A 250 -29.34 12.53 52.10
CA ILE A 250 -30.79 12.33 52.06
C ILE A 250 -31.37 12.69 53.43
N CYS A 251 -32.27 13.66 53.47
CA CYS A 251 -32.92 14.09 54.69
C CYS A 251 -33.82 12.97 55.26
N ARG A 252 -33.64 12.62 56.54
CA ARG A 252 -34.44 11.59 57.21
C ARG A 252 -35.87 12.02 57.55
N VAL A 253 -36.18 13.31 57.45
CA VAL A 253 -37.51 13.86 57.79
C VAL A 253 -38.40 13.94 56.55
N CYS A 254 -37.90 14.52 55.45
CA CYS A 254 -38.68 14.73 54.23
C CYS A 254 -38.26 13.84 53.04
N GLY A 255 -37.21 13.03 53.18
CA GLY A 255 -36.71 12.15 52.11
C GLY A 255 -36.04 12.86 50.93
N SER A 256 -35.94 14.19 50.96
CA SER A 256 -35.33 14.99 49.88
C SER A 256 -33.81 15.08 50.06
N ALA A 257 -33.07 15.08 48.95
CA ALA A 257 -31.61 15.24 48.95
C ALA A 257 -31.20 16.71 49.05
N GLY A 258 -30.01 16.99 49.61
CA GLY A 258 -29.40 18.33 49.55
C GLY A 258 -29.31 19.09 50.87
N HIS A 259 -29.87 18.58 51.98
CA HIS A 259 -29.82 19.21 53.31
C HIS A 259 -29.81 18.16 54.43
N MET A 260 -29.36 18.55 55.64
CA MET A 260 -29.41 17.69 56.82
C MET A 260 -30.79 17.77 57.49
N ALA A 261 -31.21 16.70 58.16
CA ALA A 261 -32.49 16.64 58.89
C ALA A 261 -32.68 17.74 59.96
N ARG A 262 -31.59 18.39 60.39
CA ARG A 262 -31.61 19.53 61.31
C ARG A 262 -32.01 20.85 60.66
N ASP A 263 -31.77 20.96 59.35
CA ASP A 263 -32.05 22.14 58.54
C ASP A 263 -33.37 21.98 57.75
N CYS A 264 -34.15 20.93 58.07
CA CYS A 264 -35.43 20.57 57.45
C CYS A 264 -36.60 21.21 58.19
#